data_AF-A0A966VW20-F1
#
_entry.id   AF-A0A966VW20-F1
#
_cell.length_a   1.000
_cell.length_b   1.000
_cell.length_c   1.000
_cell.angle_alpha   90.00
_cell.angle_beta   90.00
_cell.angle_gamma   90.00
#
_symmetry.space_group_name_H-M   'P 1'
#
loop_
_entity.id
_entity.type
_entity.pdbx_description
1 polymer ?
#
loop_
_entity_poly.entity_id
_entity_poly.type
_entity_poly.pdbx_seq_one_letter_code
_entity_poly.pdbx_strand_id
1 'polypeptide(L)'
;YRVGNVKEALDEMEPVIRNSHLFSFDMSALGNAHSPASTISPNGLTGEEACTLFRYAGMSPTISTVGVYGYNPHHDQQELSAKQIAQQLWYLLDGRSRGKREASLTDKDSFNEYYMAFAEVETVFLQSKKTGRWWMQLPDKKFIACSYKDYLLASSNEIPERWLRAQERS
;
A
#
# COMPACT_ATOMS: atom_id res chain seq x y z
N TYR A 1 -2.20 -7.08 8.36
CA TYR A 1 -3.60 -7.24 7.92
C TYR A 1 -3.86 -8.72 7.65
N ARG A 2 -5.07 -9.23 7.95
CA ARG A 2 -5.46 -10.61 7.62
C ARG A 2 -5.94 -10.66 6.17
N VAL A 3 -5.76 -11.81 5.50
CA VAL A 3 -6.07 -11.96 4.06
C VAL A 3 -7.51 -11.56 3.72
N GLY A 4 -8.51 -11.95 4.53
CA GLY A 4 -9.91 -11.55 4.31
C GLY A 4 -10.09 -10.03 4.20
N ASN A 5 -9.59 -9.30 5.20
CA ASN A 5 -9.66 -7.83 5.22
C ASN A 5 -8.92 -7.18 4.04
N VAL A 6 -7.78 -7.76 3.63
CA VAL A 6 -7.02 -7.26 2.47
C VAL A 6 -7.80 -7.47 1.17
N LYS A 7 -8.47 -8.61 1.01
CA LYS A 7 -9.27 -8.90 -0.19
C LYS A 7 -10.54 -8.05 -0.26
N GLU A 8 -11.16 -7.77 0.88
CA GLU A 8 -12.36 -6.92 0.95
C GLU A 8 -12.07 -5.44 0.63
N ALA A 9 -10.87 -4.95 0.99
CA ALA A 9 -10.47 -3.56 0.79
C ALA A 9 -8.98 -3.48 0.41
N LEU A 10 -8.66 -3.90 -0.82
CA LEU A 10 -7.29 -3.98 -1.30
C LEU A 10 -6.63 -2.60 -1.44
N ASP A 11 -7.42 -1.59 -1.78
CA ASP A 11 -7.03 -0.18 -1.89
C ASP A 11 -6.55 0.38 -0.55
N GLU A 12 -7.07 -0.11 0.57
CA GLU A 12 -6.58 0.24 1.90
C GLU A 12 -5.13 -0.22 2.13
N MET A 13 -4.57 -1.11 1.31
CA MET A 13 -3.14 -1.45 1.41
C MET A 13 -2.24 -0.39 0.77
N GLU A 14 -2.74 0.46 -0.14
CA GLU A 14 -1.90 1.47 -0.80
C GLU A 14 -1.22 2.40 0.20
N PRO A 15 -1.92 3.03 1.17
CA PRO A 15 -1.26 3.96 2.08
C PRO A 15 -0.35 3.24 3.09
N VAL A 16 -0.61 1.96 3.39
CA VAL A 16 0.29 1.14 4.23
C VAL A 16 1.62 0.93 3.51
N ILE A 17 1.53 0.49 2.26
CA ILE A 17 2.69 0.20 1.41
C ILE A 17 3.45 1.50 1.09
N ARG A 18 2.74 2.60 0.80
CA ARG A 18 3.34 3.91 0.51
C ARG A 18 4.09 4.50 1.71
N ASN A 19 3.70 4.20 2.94
CA ASN A 19 4.45 4.61 4.14
C ASN A 19 5.60 3.65 4.52
N SER A 20 5.84 2.59 3.75
CA SER A 20 6.87 1.58 4.04
C SER A 20 8.20 1.88 3.33
N HIS A 21 9.31 1.42 3.90
CA HIS A 21 10.66 1.54 3.30
C HIS A 21 11.14 0.24 2.62
N LEU A 22 10.62 -0.89 3.09
CA LEU A 22 10.89 -2.25 2.61
C LEU A 22 9.55 -2.92 2.30
N PHE A 23 9.42 -3.51 1.11
CA PHE A 23 8.31 -4.38 0.76
C PHE A 23 8.83 -5.80 0.52
N SER A 24 8.40 -6.74 1.36
CA SER A 24 8.79 -8.14 1.29
C SER A 24 7.55 -8.97 0.99
N PHE A 25 7.63 -9.81 -0.04
CA PHE A 25 6.54 -10.69 -0.45
C PHE A 25 7.01 -12.14 -0.46
N ASP A 26 6.41 -12.97 0.37
CA ASP A 26 6.62 -14.42 0.34
C ASP A 26 5.59 -15.07 -0.57
N MET A 27 6.02 -15.95 -1.47
CA MET A 27 5.12 -16.67 -2.39
C MET A 27 4.10 -17.54 -1.64
N SER A 28 4.32 -17.87 -0.37
CA SER A 28 3.33 -18.52 0.49
C SER A 28 2.10 -17.65 0.83
N ALA A 29 2.13 -16.36 0.53
CA ALA A 29 0.98 -15.47 0.69
C ALA A 29 -0.07 -15.66 -0.42
N LEU A 30 0.30 -16.23 -1.56
CA LEU A 30 -0.62 -16.56 -2.65
C LEU A 30 -1.40 -17.84 -2.35
N GLY A 31 -2.63 -17.90 -2.85
CA GLY A 31 -3.37 -19.16 -2.90
C GLY A 31 -2.65 -20.15 -3.83
N ASN A 32 -2.74 -21.45 -3.52
CA ASN A 32 -2.03 -22.49 -4.26
C ASN A 32 -2.33 -22.46 -5.78
N ALA A 33 -3.55 -22.09 -6.18
CA ALA A 33 -3.93 -21.91 -7.57
C ALA A 33 -3.12 -20.84 -8.34
N HIS A 34 -2.50 -19.90 -7.63
CA HIS A 34 -1.71 -18.79 -8.20
C HIS A 34 -0.20 -18.91 -7.93
N SER A 35 0.21 -19.81 -7.03
CA SER A 35 1.60 -20.19 -6.85
C SER A 35 1.69 -21.68 -6.48
N PRO A 36 1.60 -22.59 -7.46
CA PRO A 36 1.60 -24.03 -7.20
C PRO A 36 2.91 -24.54 -6.58
N ALA A 37 4.02 -23.80 -6.75
CA ALA A 37 5.31 -24.12 -6.13
C ALA A 37 5.32 -23.89 -4.61
N SER A 38 4.35 -23.13 -4.08
CA SER A 38 4.11 -22.96 -2.65
C SER A 38 3.02 -23.92 -2.18
N THR A 39 3.42 -24.90 -1.36
CA THR A 39 2.53 -25.95 -0.84
C THR A 39 2.04 -25.69 0.59
N ILE A 40 2.16 -24.45 1.07
CA ILE A 40 1.91 -24.10 2.49
C ILE A 40 0.40 -23.95 2.79
N SER A 41 -0.36 -23.28 1.92
CA SER A 41 -1.77 -22.99 2.13
C SER A 41 -2.56 -23.10 0.82
N PRO A 42 -3.78 -23.67 0.84
CA PRO A 42 -4.65 -23.66 -0.33
C PRO A 42 -5.19 -22.25 -0.62
N ASN A 43 -5.36 -21.43 0.42
CA ASN A 43 -5.99 -20.11 0.35
C ASN A 43 -4.96 -19.00 0.54
N GLY A 44 -5.16 -17.90 -0.18
CA GLY A 44 -4.31 -16.72 -0.09
C GLY A 44 -4.79 -15.62 -1.03
N LEU A 45 -3.89 -14.69 -1.30
CA LEU A 45 -4.09 -13.66 -2.32
C LEU A 45 -4.19 -14.31 -3.71
N THR A 46 -4.97 -13.71 -4.58
CA THR A 46 -4.95 -14.04 -6.01
C THR A 46 -3.70 -13.48 -6.67
N GLY A 47 -3.38 -13.97 -7.86
CA GLY A 47 -2.28 -13.42 -8.64
C GLY A 47 -2.46 -11.94 -8.97
N GLU A 48 -3.70 -11.52 -9.27
CA GLU A 48 -4.06 -10.13 -9.59
C GLU A 48 -3.96 -9.20 -8.38
N GLU A 49 -4.39 -9.68 -7.21
CA GLU A 49 -4.26 -8.94 -5.94
C GLU A 49 -2.79 -8.70 -5.62
N ALA A 50 -1.95 -9.73 -5.74
CA ALA A 50 -0.51 -9.59 -5.54
C ALA A 50 0.12 -8.60 -6.53
N CYS A 51 -0.21 -8.69 -7.82
CA CYS A 51 0.24 -7.72 -8.83
C CYS A 51 -0.16 -6.27 -8.48
N THR A 52 -1.36 -6.08 -7.95
CA THR A 52 -1.83 -4.76 -7.48
C THR A 52 -1.00 -4.25 -6.30
N LEU A 53 -0.68 -5.12 -5.32
CA LEU A 53 0.21 -4.75 -4.20
C LEU A 53 1.62 -4.37 -4.66
N PHE A 54 2.19 -5.12 -5.62
CA PHE A 54 3.49 -4.77 -6.22
C PHE A 54 3.44 -3.44 -6.97
N ARG A 55 2.33 -3.16 -7.67
CA ARG A 55 2.13 -1.87 -8.31
C ARG A 55 2.10 -0.72 -7.30
N TYR A 56 1.40 -0.88 -6.17
CA TYR A 56 1.45 0.09 -5.07
C TYR A 56 2.87 0.25 -4.51
N ALA A 57 3.60 -0.85 -4.36
CA ALA A 57 4.99 -0.80 -3.91
C ALA A 57 5.86 0.02 -4.87
N GLY A 58 5.67 -0.16 -6.18
CA GLY A 58 6.39 0.58 -7.21
C GLY A 58 6.04 2.07 -7.23
N MET A 59 4.76 2.40 -6.98
CA MET A 59 4.28 3.78 -6.91
C MET A 59 4.78 4.55 -5.68
N SER A 60 5.30 3.84 -4.67
CA SER A 60 5.81 4.46 -3.45
C SER A 60 7.14 5.18 -3.69
N PRO A 61 7.27 6.46 -3.28
CA PRO A 61 8.55 7.16 -3.33
C PRO A 61 9.51 6.75 -2.21
N THR A 62 9.02 6.16 -1.12
CA THR A 62 9.78 5.81 0.09
C THR A 62 10.32 4.38 0.08
N ILE A 63 9.71 3.48 -0.70
CA ILE A 63 10.20 2.11 -0.84
C ILE A 63 11.55 2.13 -1.57
N SER A 64 12.55 1.63 -0.87
CA SER A 64 13.94 1.52 -1.35
C SER A 64 14.27 0.10 -1.80
N THR A 65 13.60 -0.90 -1.21
CA THR A 65 13.89 -2.31 -1.45
C THR A 65 12.60 -3.11 -1.59
N VAL A 66 12.56 -3.97 -2.61
CA VAL A 66 11.51 -4.96 -2.83
C VAL A 66 12.14 -6.34 -2.89
N GLY A 67 11.65 -7.29 -2.09
CA GLY A 67 12.12 -8.66 -2.07
C GLY A 67 11.00 -9.66 -2.32
N VAL A 68 11.29 -10.70 -3.10
CA VAL A 68 10.39 -11.84 -3.35
C VAL A 68 11.06 -13.10 -2.82
N TYR A 69 10.35 -13.84 -1.96
CA TYR A 69 10.90 -14.97 -1.21
C TYR A 69 9.96 -16.19 -1.30
N GLY A 70 10.44 -17.35 -0.83
CA GLY A 70 9.62 -18.57 -0.79
C GLY A 70 9.44 -19.28 -2.14
N TYR A 71 10.13 -18.83 -3.20
CA TYR A 71 10.10 -19.52 -4.50
C TYR A 71 11.11 -20.68 -4.54
N ASN A 72 10.64 -21.88 -4.89
CA ASN A 72 11.47 -23.06 -5.12
C ASN A 72 11.25 -23.61 -6.55
N PRO A 73 12.22 -23.49 -7.47
CA PRO A 73 12.10 -23.99 -8.84
C PRO A 73 11.83 -25.50 -8.94
N HIS A 74 12.33 -26.30 -7.98
CA HIS A 74 12.11 -27.76 -7.99
C HIS A 74 10.64 -28.14 -7.83
N HIS A 75 9.82 -27.25 -7.27
CA HIS A 75 8.38 -27.46 -7.08
C HIS A 75 7.52 -26.77 -8.16
N ASP A 76 8.13 -26.09 -9.15
CA ASP A 76 7.43 -25.30 -10.16
C ASP A 76 7.52 -25.93 -11.55
N GLN A 77 7.01 -27.15 -11.71
CA GLN A 77 7.18 -27.95 -12.94
C GLN A 77 6.72 -27.24 -14.22
N GLN A 78 5.73 -26.36 -14.12
CA GLN A 78 5.15 -25.61 -15.26
C GLN A 78 5.58 -24.14 -15.29
N GLU A 79 6.49 -23.75 -14.40
CA GLU A 79 7.00 -22.38 -14.22
C GLU A 79 5.89 -21.34 -13.96
N LEU A 80 4.73 -21.78 -13.44
CA LEU A 80 3.59 -20.90 -13.23
C LEU A 80 3.88 -19.92 -12.09
N SER A 81 4.58 -20.37 -11.04
CA SER A 81 4.98 -19.48 -9.95
C SER A 81 6.05 -18.49 -10.41
N ALA A 82 7.00 -18.91 -11.24
CA ALA A 82 7.99 -18.02 -11.86
C ALA A 82 7.32 -16.95 -12.75
N LYS A 83 6.35 -17.34 -13.60
CA LYS A 83 5.58 -16.40 -14.43
C LYS A 83 4.78 -15.42 -13.57
N GLN A 84 4.20 -15.89 -12.47
CA GLN A 84 3.50 -15.03 -11.52
C GLN A 84 4.45 -14.01 -10.87
N ILE A 85 5.66 -14.40 -10.47
CA ILE A 85 6.69 -13.48 -9.97
C ILE A 85 7.08 -12.47 -11.05
N ALA A 86 7.29 -12.93 -12.29
CA ALA A 86 7.64 -12.04 -13.40
C ALA A 86 6.55 -10.97 -13.64
N GLN A 87 5.27 -11.34 -13.55
CA GLN A 87 4.16 -10.38 -13.64
C GLN A 87 4.15 -9.39 -12.47
N GLN A 88 4.35 -9.85 -11.23
CA GLN A 88 4.47 -8.97 -10.07
C GLN A 88 5.58 -7.94 -10.24
N LEU A 89 6.76 -8.37 -10.70
CA LEU A 89 7.89 -7.50 -10.98
C LEU A 89 7.59 -6.52 -12.13
N TRP A 90 6.86 -6.95 -13.16
CA TRP A 90 6.43 -6.05 -14.22
C TRP A 90 5.50 -4.95 -13.69
N TYR A 91 4.52 -5.31 -12.85
CA TYR A 91 3.62 -4.34 -12.23
C TYR A 91 4.33 -3.41 -11.23
N LEU A 92 5.39 -3.88 -10.57
CA LEU A 92 6.27 -3.05 -9.78
C LEU A 92 6.93 -1.96 -10.64
N LEU A 93 7.46 -2.33 -11.82
CA LEU A 93 8.08 -1.39 -12.75
C LEU A 93 7.06 -0.40 -13.36
N ASP A 94 5.86 -0.87 -13.74
CA ASP A 94 4.75 0.01 -14.15
C ASP A 94 4.39 1.00 -13.03
N GLY A 95 4.28 0.50 -11.80
CA GLY A 95 4.07 1.31 -10.60
C GLY A 95 5.14 2.39 -10.44
N ARG A 96 6.43 2.05 -10.62
CA ARG A 96 7.55 2.99 -10.53
C ARG A 96 7.51 4.06 -11.60
N SER A 97 7.09 3.72 -12.82
CA SER A 97 6.88 4.68 -13.90
C SER A 97 5.77 5.69 -13.55
N ARG A 98 4.68 5.21 -12.95
CA ARG A 98 3.53 6.04 -12.54
C ARG A 98 3.80 6.88 -11.29
N GLY A 99 4.57 6.35 -10.33
CA GLY A 99 4.91 7.01 -9.08
C GLY A 99 5.60 8.36 -9.28
N LYS A 100 6.37 8.51 -10.37
CA LYS A 100 7.05 9.77 -10.76
C LYS A 100 6.12 10.94 -11.08
N ARG A 101 4.79 10.73 -11.11
CA ARG A 101 3.79 11.76 -11.43
C ARG A 101 3.24 12.49 -10.21
N GLU A 102 3.62 12.10 -8.99
CA GLU A 102 3.14 12.76 -7.77
C GLU A 102 3.81 14.12 -7.54
N ALA A 103 3.04 15.10 -7.09
CA ALA A 103 3.58 16.41 -6.72
C ALA A 103 4.30 16.35 -5.37
N SER A 104 5.28 17.25 -5.16
CA SER A 104 5.85 17.46 -3.83
C SER A 104 4.77 17.96 -2.88
N LEU A 105 4.73 17.50 -1.64
CA LEU A 105 3.80 17.98 -0.62
C LEU A 105 3.95 19.48 -0.30
N THR A 106 5.07 20.10 -0.70
CA THR A 106 5.29 21.54 -0.57
C THR A 106 4.57 22.36 -1.65
N ASP A 107 4.11 21.72 -2.73
CA ASP A 107 3.41 22.37 -3.85
C ASP A 107 1.90 22.45 -3.57
N LYS A 108 1.50 23.42 -2.75
CA LYS A 108 0.11 23.57 -2.27
C LYS A 108 -0.93 23.62 -3.38
N ASP A 109 -0.61 24.22 -4.53
CA ASP A 109 -1.55 24.34 -5.64
C ASP A 109 -1.92 22.98 -6.25
N SER A 110 -1.07 21.96 -6.09
CA SER A 110 -1.33 20.59 -6.51
C SER A 110 -2.29 19.82 -5.59
N PHE A 111 -2.72 20.38 -4.45
CA PHE A 111 -3.55 19.68 -3.46
C PHE A 111 -4.86 20.41 -3.15
N ASN A 112 -5.88 19.64 -2.78
CA ASN A 112 -7.03 20.12 -2.03
C ASN A 112 -6.70 19.98 -0.54
N GLU A 113 -6.88 21.04 0.24
CA GLU A 113 -6.62 21.06 1.69
C GLU A 113 -7.95 21.03 2.46
N TYR A 114 -8.04 20.13 3.45
CA TYR A 114 -9.20 20.01 4.34
C TYR A 114 -8.73 20.18 5.78
N TYR A 115 -9.18 21.27 6.40
CA TYR A 115 -8.86 21.63 7.78
C TYR A 115 -9.95 21.10 8.70
N MET A 116 -9.56 20.39 9.75
CA MET A 116 -10.51 19.87 10.73
C MET A 116 -9.84 19.64 12.08
N ALA A 117 -10.67 19.38 13.09
CA ALA A 117 -10.22 18.89 14.38
C ALA A 117 -11.00 17.62 14.72
N PHE A 118 -10.28 16.57 15.14
CA PHE A 118 -10.87 15.38 15.73
C PHE A 118 -10.24 15.20 17.11
N ALA A 119 -11.04 14.83 18.12
CA ALA A 119 -10.55 14.66 19.49
C ALA A 119 -9.65 15.81 20.00
N GLU A 120 -10.03 17.07 19.69
CA GLU A 120 -9.30 18.30 20.03
C GLU A 120 -7.92 18.47 19.38
N VAL A 121 -7.56 17.61 18.42
CA VAL A 121 -6.33 17.72 17.64
C VAL A 121 -6.62 18.35 16.29
N GLU A 122 -6.07 19.55 16.04
CA GLU A 122 -6.10 20.17 14.72
C GLU A 122 -5.25 19.37 13.73
N THR A 123 -5.85 19.03 12.60
CA THR A 123 -5.20 18.28 11.52
C THR A 123 -5.55 18.89 10.16
N VAL A 124 -4.71 18.58 9.18
CA VAL A 124 -4.93 18.92 7.78
C VAL A 124 -4.87 17.64 6.96
N PHE A 125 -5.89 17.39 6.17
CA PHE A 125 -5.86 16.38 5.12
C PHE A 125 -5.51 17.03 3.79
N LEU A 126 -4.66 16.37 3.02
CA LEU A 126 -4.33 16.74 1.65
C LEU A 126 -4.83 15.66 0.70
N GLN A 127 -5.49 16.07 -0.37
CA GLN A 127 -5.80 15.21 -1.50
C GLN A 127 -5.07 15.71 -2.74
N SER A 128 -4.26 14.84 -3.39
CA SER A 128 -3.60 15.20 -4.64
C SER A 128 -4.62 15.39 -5.75
N LYS A 129 -4.62 16.56 -6.39
CA LYS A 129 -5.48 16.84 -7.56
C LYS A 129 -5.07 15.99 -8.78
N LYS A 130 -3.84 15.48 -8.80
CA LYS A 130 -3.29 14.68 -9.91
C LYS A 130 -3.61 13.20 -9.79
N THR A 131 -3.52 12.64 -8.58
CA THR A 131 -3.61 11.19 -8.35
C THR A 131 -4.77 10.76 -7.48
N GLY A 132 -5.44 11.70 -6.80
CA GLY A 132 -6.50 11.42 -5.84
C GLY A 132 -6.01 10.77 -4.55
N ARG A 133 -4.69 10.59 -4.37
CA ARG A 133 -4.10 10.04 -3.15
C ARG A 133 -4.23 11.01 -1.98
N TRP A 134 -4.26 10.45 -0.77
CA TRP A 134 -4.49 11.22 0.45
C TRP A 134 -3.28 11.19 1.39
N TRP A 135 -3.15 12.28 2.14
CA TRP A 135 -2.24 12.43 3.26
C TRP A 135 -2.97 13.11 4.42
N MET A 136 -2.55 12.81 5.63
CA MET A 136 -3.01 13.48 6.84
C MET A 136 -1.83 13.99 7.66
N GLN A 137 -2.04 15.11 8.34
CA GLN A 137 -1.02 15.76 9.15
C GLN A 137 -1.00 15.19 10.58
N LEU A 138 0.19 14.86 11.06
CA LEU A 138 0.48 14.50 12.45
C LEU A 138 0.74 15.74 13.31
N PRO A 139 0.72 15.64 14.66
CA PRO A 139 0.98 16.79 15.54
C PRO A 139 2.33 17.47 15.30
N ASP A 140 3.35 16.71 14.89
CA ASP A 140 4.69 17.20 14.55
C ASP A 140 4.77 17.88 13.17
N LYS A 141 3.62 18.14 12.54
CA LYS A 141 3.44 18.74 11.21
C LYS A 141 3.92 17.89 10.04
N LYS A 142 4.37 16.65 10.26
CA LYS A 142 4.68 15.71 9.18
C LYS A 142 3.39 15.17 8.57
N PHE A 143 3.45 14.87 7.28
CA PHE A 143 2.36 14.24 6.54
C PHE A 143 2.65 12.76 6.34
N ILE A 144 1.65 11.93 6.57
CA ILE A 144 1.69 10.50 6.29
C ILE A 144 0.60 10.12 5.31
N ALA A 145 0.85 9.08 4.50
CA ALA A 145 -0.16 8.55 3.60
C ALA A 145 -1.36 8.01 4.38
N CYS A 146 -2.56 8.37 3.93
CA CYS A 146 -3.82 7.85 4.44
C CYS A 146 -4.76 7.54 3.25
N SER A 147 -5.95 7.01 3.55
CA SER A 147 -7.01 6.81 2.59
C SER A 147 -8.13 7.83 2.78
N TYR A 148 -9.05 7.89 1.81
CA TYR A 148 -10.28 8.66 1.94
C TYR A 148 -11.14 8.17 3.12
N LYS A 149 -11.08 6.87 3.44
CA LYS A 149 -11.78 6.30 4.59
C LYS A 149 -11.28 6.90 5.91
N ASP A 150 -9.97 7.14 6.04
CA ASP A 150 -9.41 7.83 7.22
C ASP A 150 -9.97 9.26 7.35
N TYR A 151 -10.11 9.98 6.24
CA TYR A 151 -10.74 11.31 6.25
C TYR A 151 -12.22 11.26 6.68
N LEU A 152 -12.98 10.28 6.20
CA LEU A 152 -14.38 10.10 6.59
C LEU A 152 -14.53 9.78 8.08
N LEU A 153 -13.70 8.90 8.63
CA LEU A 153 -13.68 8.58 10.06
C LEU A 153 -13.37 9.81 10.91
N ALA A 154 -12.33 10.57 10.52
CA ALA A 154 -11.99 11.83 11.17
C ALA A 154 -13.16 12.83 11.11
N SER A 155 -13.91 12.85 10.00
CA SER A 155 -15.05 13.75 9.81
C SER A 155 -16.25 13.37 10.69
N SER A 156 -16.29 12.11 11.15
CA SER A 156 -17.22 11.61 12.16
C SER A 156 -16.69 11.75 13.60
N ASN A 157 -15.63 12.55 13.80
CA ASN A 157 -14.96 12.75 15.08
C ASN A 157 -14.35 11.47 15.69
N GLU A 158 -14.02 10.49 14.85
CA GLU A 158 -13.30 9.28 15.23
C GLU A 158 -11.82 9.40 14.85
N ILE A 159 -10.92 8.94 15.71
CA ILE A 159 -9.48 8.99 15.43
C ILE A 159 -9.11 7.85 14.47
N PRO A 160 -8.53 8.13 13.27
CA PRO A 160 -8.12 7.08 12.35
C PRO A 160 -7.01 6.19 12.96
N GLU A 161 -7.14 4.86 12.85
CA GLU A 161 -6.18 3.90 13.41
C GLU A 161 -4.75 4.12 12.87
N ARG A 162 -4.61 4.50 11.60
CA ARG A 162 -3.30 4.83 11.00
C ARG A 162 -2.63 6.01 11.67
N TRP A 163 -3.42 7.00 12.09
CA TRP A 163 -2.92 8.19 12.76
C TRP A 163 -2.40 7.84 14.15
N LEU A 164 -3.18 7.07 14.92
CA LEU A 164 -2.77 6.56 16.24
C LEU A 164 -1.46 5.77 16.15
N ARG A 165 -1.39 4.80 15.24
CA ARG A 165 -0.19 3.96 15.06
C ARG A 165 1.04 4.74 14.63
N ALA A 166 0.87 5.82 13.87
CA ALA A 166 1.98 6.67 13.47
C ALA A 166 2.49 7.51 14.64
N GLN A 167 1.58 7.98 15.50
CA GLN A 167 1.93 8.70 16.72
C GLN A 167 2.67 7.80 17.73
N GLU A 168 2.23 6.55 17.92
CA GLU A 168 2.90 5.58 18.80
C GLU A 168 4.34 5.24 18.38
N ARG A 169 4.70 5.49 17.12
CA ARG A 169 6.02 5.20 16.54
C ARG A 169 6.93 6.43 16.44
N SER A 170 6.40 7.62 16.76
CA SER A 170 7.11 8.90 16.71
C SER A 170 7.79 9.20 18.04
#